data_AF-A0AAV6KF57-F1
#
_entry.id   AF-A0AAV6KF57-F1
#
_cell.length_a   1.000
_cell.length_b   1.000
_cell.length_c   1.000
_cell.angle_alpha   90.00
_cell.angle_beta   90.00
_cell.angle_gamma   90.00
#
_symmetry.space_group_name_H-M   'P 1'
#
loop_
_entity.id
_entity.type
_entity.pdbx_description
1 polymer ?
#
loop_
_entity_poly.entity_id
_entity_poly.type
_entity_poly.pdbx_seq_one_letter_code
_entity_poly.pdbx_strand_id
1 'polypeptide(L)'
;MQKMGRSRGALEESPMKVQLTKYGLSFRRSEILLLPIVIQVFYYRYSWRISGIIVTNQFGLHNMLKSFRKTIHIKVYSQPVFATVEGWIHGKFPNSGFVSNFYSFKLPLIPAFQLNPLRLCFRTGYVVSATVIAMSFPYFNQVLGLLGALNFWPLVIYFPVEMYFVQRKIRAWTTTWVVLRTYSIACLIVSILALLGSVQGLIRELSCGKKSWESVGINQKAMKGEGRGGDDDDNQATTPLLQSTVVASSSDEPLPPDPPLKKRTGNVWTAVAHIITGVIGSGVLSLAWCMAQLGWIAGPLAMLFFAFITFLSTFLLSNCYRYPDPEYGPARNCSYLEAVQVNLGERSAWLCGLVVQISLYGITIAYTITSAISMRAIQKSNCYHEYGHEAACDFGETYYMLIFGAVQIVMSQIPDFHNMEWLSVIAAIMAFTYSFIGLGLGFAKVVGDGVVKGSIAGIATSTAAQKMWLVSQALGDIAFAYPYSIILIEIQDTLTSPPPESETMNKASTIAICITTFFYLCCGGFGYAAFGDSTPGNLLTGFGFYEPYWLIDFANACIVLHLVGGYQVPQFSCMT
;
A
#
# COMPACT_ATOMS: atom_id res chain seq x y z
N MET A 1 -53.74 9.96 66.99
CA MET A 1 -53.65 11.44 66.88
C MET A 1 -52.49 11.79 65.94
N GLN A 2 -52.84 12.52 64.87
CA GLN A 2 -52.05 13.37 63.96
C GLN A 2 -50.60 13.74 64.37
N LYS A 3 -49.63 13.93 63.44
CA LYS A 3 -49.70 14.77 62.24
C LYS A 3 -48.63 14.38 61.18
N MET A 4 -48.99 14.57 59.91
CA MET A 4 -48.20 14.44 58.68
C MET A 4 -47.03 15.43 58.58
N GLY A 5 -45.95 15.01 57.90
CA GLY A 5 -44.92 15.89 57.33
C GLY A 5 -44.03 15.13 56.33
N ARG A 6 -44.27 15.31 55.04
CA ARG A 6 -43.60 14.68 53.89
C ARG A 6 -42.40 15.53 53.49
N SER A 7 -41.17 15.00 53.47
CA SER A 7 -40.00 15.67 52.88
C SER A 7 -39.38 14.81 51.77
N ARG A 8 -39.33 15.39 50.56
CA ARG A 8 -38.71 14.81 49.36
C ARG A 8 -37.20 15.06 49.42
N GLY A 9 -36.40 14.00 49.33
CA GLY A 9 -34.96 14.11 49.10
C GLY A 9 -34.67 14.64 47.69
N ALA A 10 -33.78 15.63 47.61
CA ALA A 10 -33.35 16.29 46.40
C ALA A 10 -32.50 15.35 45.52
N LEU A 11 -32.79 15.34 44.22
CA LEU A 11 -31.95 14.75 43.17
C LEU A 11 -30.79 15.71 42.89
N GLU A 12 -29.58 15.15 42.95
CA GLU A 12 -28.31 15.74 42.58
C GLU A 12 -28.36 16.31 41.14
N GLU A 13 -28.09 17.61 40.98
CA GLU A 13 -27.91 18.22 39.67
C GLU A 13 -26.51 17.91 39.10
N SER A 14 -26.47 17.45 37.85
CA SER A 14 -25.26 17.17 37.08
C SER A 14 -24.35 18.42 36.90
N PRO A 15 -23.01 18.26 36.95
CA PRO A 15 -22.03 19.36 36.84
C PRO A 15 -21.97 20.03 35.46
N MET A 16 -22.75 19.57 34.47
CA MET A 16 -22.74 20.10 33.11
C MET A 16 -23.46 21.45 32.95
N LYS A 17 -24.36 21.83 33.87
CA LYS A 17 -25.12 23.10 33.74
C LYS A 17 -24.37 24.35 34.21
N VAL A 18 -23.34 24.21 35.04
CA VAL A 18 -22.69 25.37 35.68
C VAL A 18 -21.59 26.00 34.80
N GLN A 19 -21.10 25.30 33.76
CA GLN A 19 -19.97 25.78 32.94
C GLN A 19 -20.36 26.48 31.62
N LEU A 20 -21.64 26.48 31.22
CA LEU A 20 -22.07 27.03 29.92
C LEU A 20 -22.45 28.53 29.95
N THR A 21 -22.47 29.17 31.12
CA THR A 21 -22.85 30.59 31.25
C THR A 21 -21.67 31.55 31.05
N LYS A 22 -20.44 31.05 30.84
CA LYS A 22 -19.23 31.90 30.81
C LYS A 22 -18.82 32.43 29.42
N TYR A 23 -19.47 32.00 28.33
CA TYR A 23 -19.03 32.31 26.96
C TYR A 23 -20.10 32.87 25.99
N GLY A 24 -21.15 33.53 26.49
CA GLY A 24 -21.91 34.53 25.72
C GLY A 24 -22.45 34.16 24.33
N LEU A 25 -22.63 32.88 23.99
CA LEU A 25 -23.15 32.43 22.70
C LEU A 25 -24.59 31.96 22.89
N SER A 26 -25.54 32.83 22.53
CA SER A 26 -26.97 32.52 22.51
C SER A 26 -27.34 31.90 21.16
N PHE A 27 -27.36 30.56 21.08
CA PHE A 27 -28.04 29.86 19.99
C PHE A 27 -29.47 29.52 20.40
N ARG A 28 -30.43 29.84 19.53
CA ARG A 28 -31.86 29.58 19.77
C ARG A 28 -32.09 28.07 19.79
N ARG A 29 -32.78 27.59 20.84
CA ARG A 29 -33.06 26.17 21.16
C ARG A 29 -33.70 25.36 20.01
N SER A 30 -34.28 26.02 19.01
CA SER A 30 -34.90 25.40 17.83
C SER A 30 -33.91 25.00 16.72
N GLU A 31 -32.71 25.58 16.65
CA GLU A 31 -31.73 25.26 15.59
C GLU A 31 -30.80 24.08 15.98
N ILE A 32 -30.51 23.92 17.29
CA ILE A 32 -29.68 22.83 17.82
C ILE A 32 -30.42 21.48 17.83
N LEU A 33 -31.76 21.50 17.93
CA LEU A 33 -32.58 20.29 17.89
C LEU A 33 -32.84 19.76 16.48
N LEU A 34 -32.62 20.58 15.43
CA LEU A 34 -32.80 20.19 14.04
C LEU A 34 -31.53 19.63 13.40
N LEU A 35 -30.34 19.96 13.90
CA LEU A 35 -29.08 19.44 13.34
C LEU A 35 -28.95 17.90 13.41
N PRO A 36 -29.29 17.24 14.54
CA PRO A 36 -29.30 15.78 14.61
C PRO A 36 -30.38 15.20 13.70
N ILE A 37 -31.54 15.85 13.60
CA ILE A 37 -32.66 15.37 12.77
C ILE A 37 -32.34 15.54 11.28
N VAL A 38 -31.68 16.61 10.85
CA VAL A 38 -31.26 16.81 9.46
C VAL A 38 -30.13 15.84 9.08
N ILE A 39 -29.16 15.61 9.97
CA ILE A 39 -28.12 14.59 9.80
C ILE A 39 -28.73 13.19 9.79
N GLN A 40 -29.73 12.92 10.63
CA GLN A 40 -30.38 11.61 10.74
C GLN A 40 -31.40 11.38 9.62
N VAL A 41 -32.03 12.42 9.07
CA VAL A 41 -32.88 12.36 7.87
C VAL A 41 -32.01 12.27 6.61
N PHE A 42 -30.85 12.94 6.53
CA PHE A 42 -29.86 12.69 5.47
C PHE A 42 -29.30 11.26 5.59
N TYR A 43 -28.90 10.82 6.78
CA TYR A 43 -28.42 9.48 7.04
C TYR A 43 -29.49 8.44 6.72
N TYR A 44 -30.74 8.58 7.14
CA TYR A 44 -31.80 7.62 6.80
C TYR A 44 -32.21 7.69 5.33
N ARG A 45 -32.38 8.88 4.74
CA ARG A 45 -32.81 9.01 3.33
C ARG A 45 -31.74 8.57 2.34
N TYR A 46 -30.45 8.72 2.68
CA TYR A 46 -29.36 8.09 1.94
C TYR A 46 -29.12 6.64 2.36
N SER A 47 -29.36 6.25 3.61
CA SER A 47 -29.24 4.86 4.09
C SER A 47 -30.27 3.95 3.43
N TRP A 48 -31.49 4.40 3.10
CA TRP A 48 -32.45 3.59 2.33
C TRP A 48 -32.06 3.44 0.85
N ARG A 49 -31.45 4.47 0.24
CA ARG A 49 -30.85 4.37 -1.10
C ARG A 49 -29.59 3.49 -1.11
N ILE A 50 -28.76 3.61 -0.09
CA ILE A 50 -27.60 2.75 0.17
C ILE A 50 -28.05 1.34 0.53
N SER A 51 -29.19 1.13 1.19
CA SER A 51 -29.76 -0.19 1.48
C SER A 51 -30.29 -0.86 0.22
N GLY A 52 -30.90 -0.11 -0.70
CA GLY A 52 -31.22 -0.59 -2.05
C GLY A 52 -29.97 -0.96 -2.87
N ILE A 53 -28.88 -0.19 -2.71
CA ILE A 53 -27.55 -0.51 -3.24
C ILE A 53 -26.91 -1.70 -2.49
N ILE A 54 -27.16 -1.88 -1.19
CA ILE A 54 -26.67 -2.99 -0.36
C ILE A 54 -27.40 -4.29 -0.70
N VAL A 55 -28.69 -4.26 -1.02
CA VAL A 55 -29.45 -5.45 -1.45
C VAL A 55 -29.02 -5.88 -2.86
N THR A 56 -28.75 -4.94 -3.77
CA THR A 56 -28.08 -5.26 -5.05
C THR A 56 -26.60 -5.64 -4.85
N ASN A 57 -25.91 -5.09 -3.86
CA ASN A 57 -24.57 -5.50 -3.44
C ASN A 57 -24.53 -6.78 -2.61
N GLN A 58 -25.62 -7.33 -2.07
CA GLN A 58 -25.58 -8.67 -1.47
C GLN A 58 -25.47 -9.72 -2.58
N PHE A 59 -26.16 -9.48 -3.70
CA PHE A 59 -25.98 -10.24 -4.93
C PHE A 59 -24.58 -10.00 -5.53
N GLY A 60 -24.11 -8.75 -5.53
CA GLY A 60 -22.77 -8.36 -5.95
C GLY A 60 -21.65 -8.96 -5.09
N LEU A 61 -21.77 -8.93 -3.76
CA LEU A 61 -20.83 -9.46 -2.77
C LEU A 61 -20.79 -10.99 -2.82
N HIS A 62 -21.93 -11.65 -2.98
CA HIS A 62 -21.97 -13.11 -3.20
C HIS A 62 -21.24 -13.50 -4.49
N ASN A 63 -21.48 -12.78 -5.60
CA ASN A 63 -20.77 -13.00 -6.87
C ASN A 63 -19.29 -12.61 -6.79
N MET A 64 -18.95 -11.56 -6.04
CA MET A 64 -17.59 -11.11 -5.77
C MET A 64 -16.84 -12.20 -4.99
N LEU A 65 -17.40 -12.69 -3.87
CA LEU A 65 -16.86 -13.78 -3.06
C LEU A 65 -16.72 -15.10 -3.85
N LYS A 66 -17.63 -15.37 -4.78
CA LYS A 66 -17.55 -16.52 -5.70
C LYS A 66 -16.44 -16.34 -6.76
N SER A 67 -16.23 -15.12 -7.25
CA SER A 67 -15.07 -14.75 -8.08
C SER A 67 -13.75 -14.84 -7.32
N PHE A 68 -13.74 -14.45 -6.03
CA PHE A 68 -12.59 -14.59 -5.13
C PHE A 68 -12.07 -16.03 -5.06
N ARG A 69 -12.98 -17.02 -5.16
CA ARG A 69 -12.64 -18.45 -5.13
C ARG A 69 -12.14 -19.01 -6.47
N LYS A 70 -12.37 -18.34 -7.61
CA LYS A 70 -12.18 -18.94 -8.95
C LYS A 70 -11.09 -18.31 -9.81
N THR A 71 -10.70 -17.05 -9.62
CA THR A 71 -9.75 -16.40 -10.52
C THR A 71 -9.12 -15.20 -9.85
N ILE A 72 -8.12 -15.44 -9.01
CA ILE A 72 -7.32 -14.36 -8.45
C ILE A 72 -5.85 -14.76 -8.53
N HIS A 73 -5.18 -14.35 -9.60
CA HIS A 73 -3.75 -14.13 -9.55
C HIS A 73 -3.55 -12.64 -9.24
N ILE A 74 -2.91 -12.35 -8.10
CA ILE A 74 -2.72 -10.98 -7.58
C ILE A 74 -1.43 -10.38 -8.07
N LYS A 75 -1.35 -9.06 -7.91
CA LYS A 75 -0.25 -8.19 -8.34
C LYS A 75 0.81 -8.00 -7.28
N VAL A 76 1.92 -7.48 -7.77
CA VAL A 76 3.24 -8.02 -7.54
C VAL A 76 4.25 -6.93 -7.72
N TYR A 77 5.31 -7.00 -6.92
CA TYR A 77 6.35 -6.01 -7.00
C TYR A 77 7.71 -6.56 -7.42
N SER A 78 8.18 -7.73 -6.96
CA SER A 78 9.59 -8.11 -7.20
C SER A 78 9.86 -8.96 -8.44
N GLN A 79 8.99 -9.91 -8.81
CA GLN A 79 9.23 -10.81 -9.95
C GLN A 79 9.40 -10.11 -11.31
N PRO A 80 8.68 -9.01 -11.65
CA PRO A 80 8.87 -8.31 -12.92
C PRO A 80 10.24 -7.65 -12.99
N VAL A 81 10.77 -7.20 -11.84
CA VAL A 81 12.14 -6.70 -11.73
C VAL A 81 13.12 -7.83 -12.03
N PHE A 82 12.90 -9.00 -11.42
CA PHE A 82 13.72 -10.19 -11.65
C PHE A 82 13.69 -10.60 -13.12
N ALA A 83 12.52 -10.78 -13.72
CA ALA A 83 12.37 -11.18 -15.12
C ALA A 83 13.04 -10.18 -16.08
N THR A 84 12.88 -8.87 -15.84
CA THR A 84 13.47 -7.83 -16.70
C THR A 84 15.00 -7.87 -16.64
N VAL A 85 15.58 -7.92 -15.43
CA VAL A 85 17.03 -7.90 -15.27
C VAL A 85 17.66 -9.23 -15.69
N GLU A 86 17.07 -10.36 -15.30
CA GLU A 86 17.52 -11.69 -15.72
C GLU A 86 17.51 -11.82 -17.24
N GLY A 87 16.42 -11.41 -17.92
CA GLY A 87 16.31 -11.44 -19.37
C GLY A 87 17.34 -10.54 -20.07
N TRP A 88 17.57 -9.33 -19.54
CA TRP A 88 18.59 -8.42 -20.08
C TRP A 88 20.01 -8.98 -19.96
N ILE A 89 20.36 -9.56 -18.80
CA ILE A 89 21.67 -10.19 -18.58
C ILE A 89 21.83 -11.42 -19.47
N HIS A 90 20.78 -12.22 -19.63
CA HIS A 90 20.78 -13.39 -20.51
C HIS A 90 20.98 -13.03 -21.98
N GLY A 91 20.35 -11.96 -22.46
CA GLY A 91 20.58 -11.45 -23.81
C GLY A 91 21.98 -10.87 -24.02
N LYS A 92 22.57 -10.27 -22.99
CA LYS A 92 23.90 -9.63 -23.07
C LYS A 92 25.06 -10.61 -22.94
N PHE A 93 24.91 -11.67 -22.15
CA PHE A 93 25.97 -12.66 -21.87
C PHE A 93 25.48 -14.10 -22.05
N PRO A 94 25.05 -14.50 -23.26
CA PRO A 94 24.42 -15.82 -23.50
C PRO A 94 25.37 -17.00 -23.25
N ASN A 95 26.70 -16.80 -23.41
CA ASN A 95 27.71 -17.85 -23.29
C ASN A 95 28.30 -17.99 -21.88
N SER A 96 27.81 -17.23 -20.90
CA SER A 96 28.32 -17.30 -19.54
C SER A 96 27.65 -18.44 -18.78
N GLY A 97 28.44 -19.42 -18.30
CA GLY A 97 27.92 -20.51 -17.46
C GLY A 97 27.29 -20.03 -16.13
N PHE A 98 27.58 -18.80 -15.69
CA PHE A 98 26.89 -18.17 -14.55
C PHE A 98 25.43 -17.81 -14.86
N VAL A 99 25.14 -17.53 -16.14
CA VAL A 99 23.86 -17.03 -16.64
C VAL A 99 23.01 -18.17 -17.20
N SER A 100 23.62 -19.14 -17.90
CA SER A 100 22.91 -20.20 -18.61
C SER A 100 22.86 -21.55 -17.89
N ASN A 101 23.75 -21.84 -16.94
CA ASN A 101 23.74 -23.15 -16.26
C ASN A 101 22.67 -23.23 -15.17
N PHE A 102 21.92 -24.32 -15.19
CA PHE A 102 20.99 -24.71 -14.13
C PHE A 102 21.54 -25.91 -13.36
N TYR A 103 21.58 -25.80 -12.03
CA TYR A 103 22.03 -26.85 -11.13
C TYR A 103 20.83 -27.40 -10.38
N SER A 104 20.58 -28.71 -10.52
CA SER A 104 19.47 -29.36 -9.84
C SER A 104 19.90 -29.86 -8.46
N PHE A 105 19.26 -29.36 -7.41
CA PHE A 105 19.46 -29.83 -6.04
C PHE A 105 18.22 -30.58 -5.56
N LYS A 106 18.43 -31.74 -4.94
CA LYS A 106 17.38 -32.59 -4.39
C LYS A 106 17.57 -32.71 -2.89
N LEU A 107 16.75 -31.98 -2.12
CA LEU A 107 16.72 -32.08 -0.66
C LEU A 107 15.77 -33.23 -0.24
N PRO A 108 15.98 -33.89 0.92
CA PRO A 108 15.22 -35.07 1.33
C PRO A 108 13.69 -34.89 1.44
N LEU A 109 13.21 -33.65 1.50
CA LEU A 109 11.80 -33.28 1.80
C LEU A 109 11.20 -32.29 0.80
N ILE A 110 11.92 -31.91 -0.26
CA ILE A 110 11.49 -30.87 -1.21
C ILE A 110 11.66 -31.41 -2.65
N PRO A 111 10.71 -31.16 -3.57
CA PRO A 111 10.90 -31.47 -4.99
C PRO A 111 12.24 -30.93 -5.51
N ALA A 112 12.85 -31.62 -6.48
CA ALA A 112 14.09 -31.15 -7.10
C ALA A 112 13.88 -29.72 -7.64
N PHE A 113 14.74 -28.79 -7.26
CA PHE A 113 14.67 -27.40 -7.69
C PHE A 113 15.92 -27.05 -8.50
N GLN A 114 15.70 -26.34 -9.61
CA GLN A 114 16.76 -25.88 -10.50
C GLN A 114 17.24 -24.50 -10.04
N LEU A 115 18.48 -24.42 -9.60
CA LEU A 115 19.14 -23.18 -9.21
C LEU A 115 19.99 -22.66 -10.37
N ASN A 116 19.77 -21.40 -10.70
CA ASN A 116 20.61 -20.65 -11.61
C ASN A 116 21.46 -19.66 -10.77
N PRO A 117 22.80 -19.64 -10.90
CA PRO A 117 23.66 -18.78 -10.08
C PRO A 117 23.33 -17.28 -10.19
N LEU A 118 23.03 -16.80 -11.41
CA LEU A 118 22.57 -15.43 -11.61
C LEU A 118 21.28 -15.15 -10.82
N ARG A 119 20.28 -16.03 -10.91
CA ARG A 119 19.02 -15.88 -10.16
C ARG A 119 19.28 -15.81 -8.67
N LEU A 120 20.09 -16.73 -8.13
CA LEU A 120 20.38 -16.81 -6.71
C LEU A 120 21.08 -15.54 -6.19
N CYS A 121 22.17 -15.14 -6.85
CA CYS A 121 22.95 -13.96 -6.45
C CYS A 121 22.16 -12.67 -6.63
N PHE A 122 21.46 -12.49 -7.76
CA PHE A 122 20.73 -11.27 -8.04
C PHE A 122 19.54 -11.09 -7.10
N ARG A 123 18.69 -12.11 -6.94
CA ARG A 123 17.51 -12.03 -6.06
C ARG A 123 17.90 -11.83 -4.60
N THR A 124 18.94 -12.53 -4.14
CA THR A 124 19.49 -12.33 -2.79
C THR A 124 20.05 -10.93 -2.63
N GLY A 125 20.86 -10.45 -3.58
CA GLY A 125 21.42 -9.10 -3.56
C GLY A 125 20.34 -8.02 -3.53
N TYR A 126 19.26 -8.21 -4.30
CA TYR A 126 18.10 -7.32 -4.33
C TYR A 126 17.37 -7.25 -2.98
N VAL A 127 17.10 -8.39 -2.36
CA VAL A 127 16.43 -8.42 -1.04
C VAL A 127 17.33 -7.82 0.04
N VAL A 128 18.62 -8.13 0.02
CA VAL A 128 19.61 -7.56 0.96
C VAL A 128 19.69 -6.04 0.79
N SER A 129 19.76 -5.53 -0.43
CA SER A 129 19.83 -4.08 -0.67
C SER A 129 18.55 -3.38 -0.22
N ALA A 130 17.37 -3.93 -0.50
CA ALA A 130 16.10 -3.38 -0.04
C ALA A 130 16.02 -3.37 1.49
N THR A 131 16.50 -4.42 2.15
CA THR A 131 16.52 -4.54 3.62
C THR A 131 17.48 -3.53 4.24
N VAL A 132 18.68 -3.36 3.69
CA VAL A 132 19.66 -2.36 4.17
C VAL A 132 19.11 -0.94 4.04
N ILE A 133 18.44 -0.62 2.93
CA ILE A 133 17.80 0.69 2.74
C ILE A 133 16.65 0.87 3.74
N ALA A 134 15.81 -0.14 3.95
CA ALA A 134 14.75 -0.11 4.96
C ALA A 134 15.29 0.14 6.37
N MET A 135 16.42 -0.50 6.72
CA MET A 135 17.11 -0.29 8.01
C MET A 135 17.70 1.11 8.15
N SER A 136 18.16 1.71 7.04
CA SER A 136 18.72 3.06 7.02
C SER A 136 17.64 4.14 7.14
N PHE A 137 16.45 3.86 6.62
CA PHE A 137 15.32 4.80 6.60
C PHE A 137 14.01 4.10 7.03
N PRO A 138 13.84 3.73 8.31
CA PRO A 138 12.69 2.98 8.82
C PRO A 138 11.42 3.86 8.98
N TYR A 139 11.21 4.83 8.09
CA TYR A 139 10.20 5.87 8.23
C TYR A 139 9.01 5.59 7.32
N PHE A 140 8.03 4.85 7.87
CA PHE A 140 6.87 4.33 7.13
C PHE A 140 6.19 5.37 6.23
N ASN A 141 5.64 6.45 6.80
CA ASN A 141 4.92 7.46 6.02
C ASN A 141 5.83 8.21 5.05
N GLN A 142 7.08 8.51 5.42
CA GLN A 142 8.00 9.25 4.54
C GLN A 142 8.33 8.43 3.29
N VAL A 143 8.51 7.11 3.46
CA VAL A 143 8.72 6.18 2.34
C VAL A 143 7.46 6.07 1.50
N LEU A 144 6.27 5.90 2.08
CA LEU A 144 5.02 5.85 1.32
C LEU A 144 4.77 7.15 0.53
N GLY A 145 4.94 8.30 1.17
CA GLY A 145 4.76 9.61 0.55
C GLY A 145 5.71 9.84 -0.61
N LEU A 146 6.98 9.43 -0.47
CA LEU A 146 7.98 9.49 -1.53
C LEU A 146 7.56 8.63 -2.72
N LEU A 147 7.14 7.38 -2.48
CA LEU A 147 6.70 6.47 -3.55
C LEU A 147 5.44 6.97 -4.23
N GLY A 148 4.46 7.45 -3.47
CA GLY A 148 3.27 8.08 -4.01
C GLY A 148 3.62 9.25 -4.92
N ALA A 149 4.46 10.17 -4.45
CA ALA A 149 4.88 11.34 -5.23
C ALA A 149 5.64 10.99 -6.52
N LEU A 150 6.56 10.00 -6.46
CA LEU A 150 7.34 9.58 -7.62
C LEU A 150 6.49 8.85 -8.67
N ASN A 151 5.49 8.07 -8.24
CA ASN A 151 4.71 7.23 -9.14
C ASN A 151 3.52 7.98 -9.73
N PHE A 152 2.93 8.88 -8.93
CA PHE A 152 1.64 9.50 -9.23
C PHE A 152 1.64 10.24 -10.57
N TRP A 153 2.46 11.27 -10.75
CA TRP A 153 2.46 11.99 -12.02
C TRP A 153 2.87 11.14 -13.23
N PRO A 154 4.04 10.47 -13.26
CA PRO A 154 4.47 9.81 -14.49
C PRO A 154 3.54 8.64 -14.86
N LEU A 155 3.21 7.75 -13.92
CA LEU A 155 2.51 6.50 -14.21
C LEU A 155 0.98 6.61 -14.13
N VAL A 156 0.44 7.49 -13.29
CA VAL A 156 -1.01 7.67 -13.17
C VAL A 156 -1.52 8.74 -14.12
N ILE A 157 -0.71 9.74 -14.48
CA ILE A 157 -1.21 10.93 -15.20
C ILE A 157 -0.57 11.10 -16.56
N TYR A 158 0.75 11.25 -16.62
CA TYR A 158 1.47 11.65 -17.82
C TYR A 158 1.34 10.62 -18.95
N PHE A 159 1.78 9.38 -18.72
CA PHE A 159 1.72 8.35 -19.77
C PHE A 159 0.29 8.06 -20.25
N PRO A 160 -0.73 7.92 -19.39
CA PRO A 160 -2.11 7.75 -19.85
C PRO A 160 -2.63 8.91 -20.69
N VAL A 161 -2.29 10.17 -20.33
CA VAL A 161 -2.68 11.36 -21.11
C VAL A 161 -1.99 11.38 -22.47
N GLU A 162 -0.67 11.13 -22.53
CA GLU A 162 0.06 11.13 -23.80
C GLU A 162 -0.38 10.00 -24.72
N MET A 163 -0.59 8.78 -24.18
CA MET A 163 -1.13 7.66 -24.95
C MET A 163 -2.52 8.00 -25.52
N TYR A 164 -3.38 8.63 -24.71
CA TYR A 164 -4.71 9.04 -25.16
C TYR A 164 -4.66 10.08 -26.29
N PHE A 165 -3.70 11.03 -26.27
CA PHE A 165 -3.53 11.98 -27.36
C PHE A 165 -3.18 11.30 -28.69
N VAL A 166 -2.29 10.29 -28.66
CA VAL A 166 -1.93 9.52 -29.85
C VAL A 166 -3.12 8.68 -30.32
N GLN A 167 -3.74 7.93 -29.41
CA GLN A 167 -4.83 7.01 -29.69
C GLN A 167 -6.05 7.73 -30.32
N ARG A 168 -6.42 8.88 -29.77
CA ARG A 168 -7.56 9.68 -30.28
C ARG A 168 -7.16 10.73 -31.31
N LYS A 169 -5.89 10.77 -31.73
CA LYS A 169 -5.33 11.75 -32.68
C LYS A 169 -5.71 13.19 -32.33
N ILE A 170 -5.63 13.53 -31.04
CA ILE A 170 -6.04 14.84 -30.53
C ILE A 170 -5.03 15.89 -30.99
N ARG A 171 -5.50 16.86 -31.78
CA ARG A 171 -4.66 17.96 -32.26
C ARG A 171 -4.33 18.92 -31.11
N ALA A 172 -3.09 19.44 -31.12
CA ALA A 172 -2.65 20.49 -30.21
C ALA A 172 -3.60 21.70 -30.25
N TRP A 173 -3.79 22.35 -29.10
CA TRP A 173 -4.64 23.53 -28.91
C TRP A 173 -6.14 23.33 -29.10
N THR A 174 -6.61 22.09 -29.27
CA THR A 174 -8.04 21.78 -29.09
C THR A 174 -8.44 21.91 -27.63
N THR A 175 -9.72 22.13 -27.34
CA THR A 175 -10.22 22.25 -25.95
C THR A 175 -9.85 21.03 -25.11
N THR A 176 -10.03 19.83 -25.65
CA THR A 176 -9.64 18.57 -24.98
C THR A 176 -8.15 18.51 -24.70
N TRP A 177 -7.32 18.95 -25.65
CA TRP A 177 -5.88 19.01 -25.46
C TRP A 177 -5.49 19.97 -24.33
N VAL A 178 -6.04 21.19 -24.33
CA VAL A 178 -5.75 22.20 -23.30
C VAL A 178 -6.19 21.73 -21.92
N VAL A 179 -7.38 21.13 -21.81
CA VAL A 179 -7.90 20.58 -20.54
C VAL A 179 -7.00 19.46 -20.02
N LEU A 180 -6.69 18.45 -20.83
CA LEU A 180 -5.86 17.31 -20.40
C LEU A 180 -4.42 17.72 -20.10
N ARG A 181 -3.86 18.69 -20.84
CA ARG A 181 -2.51 19.21 -20.57
C ARG A 181 -2.47 20.02 -19.27
N THR A 182 -3.47 20.87 -19.03
CA THR A 182 -3.61 21.65 -17.79
C THR A 182 -3.77 20.72 -16.59
N TYR A 183 -4.62 19.70 -16.73
CA TYR A 183 -4.80 18.63 -15.74
C TYR A 183 -3.48 17.92 -15.40
N SER A 184 -2.71 17.53 -16.41
CA SER A 184 -1.40 16.89 -16.21
C SER A 184 -0.41 17.80 -15.48
N ILE A 185 -0.34 19.08 -15.86
CA ILE A 185 0.54 20.07 -15.20
C ILE A 185 0.11 20.33 -13.75
N ALA A 186 -1.19 20.42 -13.48
CA ALA A 186 -1.68 20.59 -12.11
C ALA A 186 -1.30 19.40 -11.21
N CYS A 187 -1.43 18.17 -11.72
CA CYS A 187 -1.00 16.97 -11.00
C CYS A 187 0.52 16.88 -10.83
N LEU A 188 1.30 17.40 -11.78
CA LEU A 188 2.75 17.52 -11.64
C LEU A 188 3.12 18.41 -10.44
N ILE A 189 2.46 19.56 -10.30
CA ILE A 189 2.69 20.47 -9.17
C ILE A 189 2.37 19.78 -7.84
N VAL A 190 1.24 19.08 -7.75
CA VAL A 190 0.88 18.30 -6.55
C VAL A 190 1.95 17.24 -6.24
N SER A 191 2.45 16.54 -7.26
CA SER A 191 3.48 15.51 -7.11
C SER A 191 4.82 16.09 -6.63
N ILE A 192 5.23 17.24 -7.18
CA ILE A 192 6.45 17.93 -6.75
C ILE A 192 6.32 18.39 -5.30
N LEU A 193 5.17 18.97 -4.91
CA LEU A 193 4.94 19.37 -3.53
C LEU A 193 4.99 18.16 -2.59
N ALA A 194 4.34 17.06 -2.96
CA ALA A 194 4.36 15.82 -2.17
C ALA A 194 5.77 15.23 -2.05
N LEU A 195 6.56 15.28 -3.12
CA LEU A 195 7.95 14.84 -3.14
C LEU A 195 8.79 15.68 -2.17
N LEU A 196 8.70 17.01 -2.26
CA LEU A 196 9.42 17.93 -1.37
C LEU A 196 9.03 17.72 0.09
N GLY A 197 7.74 17.54 0.39
CA GLY A 197 7.25 17.25 1.74
C GLY A 197 7.83 15.95 2.31
N SER A 198 7.83 14.87 1.51
CA SER A 198 8.33 13.56 1.92
C SER A 198 9.85 13.56 2.13
N VAL A 199 10.61 14.21 1.23
CA VAL A 199 12.06 14.38 1.36
C VAL A 199 12.41 15.24 2.58
N GLN A 200 11.70 16.35 2.79
CA GLN A 200 11.90 17.18 3.97
C GLN A 200 11.59 16.43 5.28
N GLY A 201 10.53 15.61 5.28
CA GLY A 201 10.21 14.71 6.37
C GLY A 201 11.37 13.76 6.66
N LEU A 202 11.93 13.13 5.63
CA LEU A 202 13.07 12.22 5.75
C LEU A 202 14.32 12.92 6.33
N ILE A 203 14.67 14.10 5.79
CA ILE A 203 15.82 14.89 6.27
C ILE A 203 15.66 15.26 7.75
N ARG A 204 14.43 15.63 8.16
CA ARG A 204 14.13 15.99 9.55
C ARG A 204 14.34 14.81 10.49
N GLU A 205 13.83 13.63 10.14
CA GLU A 205 13.96 12.44 10.95
C GLU A 205 15.44 12.00 11.09
N LEU A 206 16.20 12.05 10.00
CA LEU A 206 17.64 11.77 10.02
C LEU A 206 18.40 12.75 10.90
N SER A 207 18.05 14.04 10.83
CA SER A 207 18.66 15.07 11.65
C SER A 207 18.35 14.88 13.15
N CYS A 208 17.15 14.42 13.48
CA CYS A 208 16.75 14.09 14.84
C CYS A 208 17.48 12.85 15.35
N GLY A 209 17.51 11.78 14.54
CA GLY A 209 18.25 10.55 14.83
C GLY A 209 19.72 10.82 15.10
N LYS A 210 20.38 11.61 14.26
CA LYS A 210 21.79 11.99 14.47
C LYS A 210 22.03 12.68 15.82
N LYS A 211 21.18 13.63 16.21
CA LYS A 211 21.27 14.31 17.52
C LYS A 211 21.07 13.35 18.69
N SER A 212 20.18 12.36 18.55
CA SER A 212 19.97 11.32 19.54
C SER A 212 21.19 10.40 19.68
N TRP A 213 21.81 10.00 18.56
CA TRP A 213 23.06 9.22 18.59
C TRP A 213 24.23 10.01 19.19
N GLU A 214 24.33 11.31 18.90
CA GLU A 214 25.35 12.18 19.51
C GLU A 214 25.15 12.33 21.02
N SER A 215 23.91 12.46 21.50
CA SER A 215 23.64 12.54 22.95
C SER A 215 23.90 11.21 23.67
N VAL A 216 23.58 10.08 23.05
CA VAL A 216 23.93 8.74 23.57
C VAL A 216 25.45 8.54 23.56
N GLY A 217 26.14 8.93 22.49
CA GLY A 217 27.60 8.84 22.40
C GLY A 217 28.34 9.72 23.40
N ILE A 218 27.79 10.90 23.73
CA ILE A 218 28.29 11.75 24.83
C ILE A 218 28.04 11.09 26.18
N ASN A 219 26.85 10.54 26.43
CA ASN A 219 26.54 9.82 27.68
C ASN A 219 27.40 8.56 27.86
N GLN A 220 27.67 7.84 26.78
CA GLN A 220 28.53 6.65 26.81
C GLN A 220 30.01 7.01 26.98
N LYS A 221 30.47 8.14 26.41
CA LYS A 221 31.82 8.69 26.68
C LYS A 221 31.96 9.21 28.10
N ALA A 222 30.90 9.78 28.68
CA ALA A 222 30.86 10.20 30.09
C ALA A 222 30.92 9.00 31.05
N MET A 223 30.40 7.83 30.65
CA MET A 223 30.53 6.58 31.42
C MET A 223 31.84 5.82 31.15
N LYS A 224 32.54 6.08 30.03
CA LYS A 224 33.84 5.44 29.70
C LYS A 224 35.07 6.24 30.16
N GLY A 225 34.87 7.29 30.95
CA GLY A 225 35.92 8.09 31.56
C GLY A 225 36.62 7.45 32.75
N GLU A 226 36.79 6.12 32.80
CA GLU A 226 37.71 5.49 33.76
C GLU A 226 38.12 4.09 33.28
N GLY A 227 39.43 3.86 33.14
CA GLY A 227 40.04 2.54 32.89
C GLY A 227 40.75 2.36 31.55
N ARG A 228 42.08 2.53 31.57
CA ARG A 228 43.05 2.30 30.48
C ARG A 228 43.92 1.06 30.79
N GLY A 229 44.32 0.34 29.75
CA GLY A 229 45.43 -0.65 29.72
C GLY A 229 44.97 -2.04 29.28
N GLY A 230 45.61 -2.77 28.38
CA GLY A 230 46.84 -2.58 27.60
C GLY A 230 47.01 -3.77 26.62
N ASP A 231 47.78 -3.50 25.56
CA ASP A 231 48.70 -4.33 24.74
C ASP A 231 48.33 -5.71 24.14
N ASP A 232 48.53 -5.76 22.82
CA ASP A 232 49.27 -6.71 21.95
C ASP A 232 48.93 -8.21 21.90
N ASP A 233 48.60 -8.74 20.70
CA ASP A 233 49.54 -9.45 19.80
C ASP A 233 48.87 -10.18 18.61
N ASP A 234 49.66 -10.38 17.55
CA ASP A 234 49.39 -10.95 16.22
C ASP A 234 48.84 -12.39 16.14
N ASN A 235 48.11 -12.75 15.07
CA ASN A 235 48.53 -13.80 14.12
C ASN A 235 47.60 -14.10 12.92
N GLN A 236 48.24 -14.68 11.91
CA GLN A 236 47.89 -14.88 10.50
C GLN A 236 47.35 -16.29 10.17
N ALA A 237 46.54 -16.37 9.09
CA ALA A 237 46.18 -17.54 8.22
C ALA A 237 45.51 -18.78 8.87
N THR A 238 44.55 -19.50 8.25
CA THR A 238 44.65 -20.24 6.97
C THR A 238 43.27 -20.83 6.59
N THR A 239 43.02 -21.01 5.28
CA THR A 239 41.90 -21.76 4.66
C THR A 239 42.02 -23.28 4.83
N PRO A 240 40.91 -24.02 4.64
CA PRO A 240 41.00 -25.22 3.81
C PRO A 240 39.90 -25.32 2.75
N LEU A 241 40.35 -25.80 1.59
CA LEU A 241 39.57 -26.23 0.43
C LEU A 241 38.77 -27.50 0.76
N LEU A 242 37.54 -27.61 0.24
CA LEU A 242 36.86 -28.89 0.06
C LEU A 242 36.35 -29.02 -1.38
N GLN A 243 36.92 -30.03 -2.03
CA GLN A 243 36.60 -30.57 -3.35
C GLN A 243 35.19 -31.20 -3.33
N SER A 244 34.35 -30.91 -4.32
CA SER A 244 33.21 -31.77 -4.64
C SER A 244 33.06 -31.94 -6.15
N THR A 245 32.85 -33.20 -6.52
CA THR A 245 32.96 -33.78 -7.85
C THR A 245 31.81 -33.33 -8.76
N VAL A 246 32.16 -32.79 -9.93
CA VAL A 246 31.23 -32.44 -11.01
C VAL A 246 30.89 -33.71 -11.80
N VAL A 247 29.59 -34.04 -11.87
CA VAL A 247 29.05 -34.91 -12.92
C VAL A 247 28.22 -34.01 -13.83
N ALA A 248 28.78 -33.68 -15.00
CA ALA A 248 28.05 -33.00 -16.06
C ALA A 248 27.16 -34.03 -16.78
N SER A 249 25.87 -33.75 -16.84
CA SER A 249 24.90 -34.48 -17.65
C SER A 249 24.39 -33.51 -18.71
N SER A 250 24.87 -33.67 -19.94
CA SER A 250 24.32 -33.00 -21.12
C SER A 250 23.08 -33.74 -21.58
N SER A 251 21.94 -33.07 -21.57
CA SER A 251 20.75 -33.51 -22.30
C SER A 251 20.15 -32.31 -23.02
N ASP A 252 20.38 -32.27 -24.32
CA ASP A 252 19.65 -31.45 -25.27
C ASP A 252 18.19 -31.92 -25.28
N GLU A 253 17.28 -31.11 -24.75
CA GLU A 253 15.85 -31.22 -25.07
C GLU A 253 15.41 -30.00 -25.88
N PRO A 254 14.62 -30.20 -26.96
CA PRO A 254 14.11 -29.10 -27.77
C PRO A 254 13.13 -28.24 -26.95
N LEU A 255 13.17 -26.93 -27.20
CA LEU A 255 12.19 -25.97 -26.68
C LEU A 255 10.76 -26.49 -26.91
N PRO A 256 9.90 -26.53 -25.88
CA PRO A 256 8.52 -26.92 -26.05
C PRO A 256 7.81 -25.90 -26.96
N PRO A 257 6.90 -26.35 -27.84
CA PRO A 257 6.14 -25.46 -28.69
C PRO A 257 5.30 -24.50 -27.84
N ASP A 258 5.19 -23.25 -28.31
CA ASP A 258 4.49 -22.17 -27.62
C ASP A 258 3.09 -22.61 -27.14
N PRO A 259 2.73 -22.36 -25.88
CA PRO A 259 1.43 -22.73 -25.37
C PRO A 259 0.33 -21.95 -26.11
N PRO A 260 -0.83 -22.57 -26.41
CA PRO A 260 -1.92 -21.89 -27.08
C PRO A 260 -2.44 -20.71 -26.24
N LEU A 261 -2.74 -19.58 -26.90
CA LEU A 261 -3.32 -18.35 -26.33
C LEU A 261 -4.33 -18.67 -25.21
N LYS A 262 -4.00 -18.26 -23.98
CA LYS A 262 -4.80 -18.52 -22.78
C LYS A 262 -6.22 -17.98 -22.98
N LYS A 263 -7.22 -18.86 -22.85
CA LYS A 263 -8.64 -18.50 -23.04
C LYS A 263 -9.05 -17.42 -22.02
N ARG A 264 -9.53 -16.27 -22.50
CA ARG A 264 -10.05 -15.19 -21.66
C ARG A 264 -11.39 -15.58 -21.01
N THR A 265 -11.51 -15.36 -19.70
CA THR A 265 -12.72 -15.72 -18.92
C THR A 265 -13.19 -14.61 -17.97
N GLY A 266 -12.55 -13.45 -17.98
CA GLY A 266 -12.84 -12.33 -17.09
C GLY A 266 -14.15 -11.62 -17.40
N ASN A 267 -14.81 -11.12 -16.35
CA ASN A 267 -16.05 -10.33 -16.41
C ASN A 267 -15.98 -9.13 -15.44
N VAL A 268 -17.06 -8.35 -15.34
CA VAL A 268 -17.13 -7.17 -14.46
C VAL A 268 -16.73 -7.51 -13.01
N TRP A 269 -17.22 -8.60 -12.45
CA TRP A 269 -16.98 -8.93 -11.04
C TRP A 269 -15.58 -9.47 -10.78
N THR A 270 -15.00 -10.25 -11.71
CA THR A 270 -13.59 -10.65 -11.59
C THR A 270 -12.69 -9.43 -11.70
N ALA A 271 -12.99 -8.49 -12.61
CA ALA A 271 -12.25 -7.24 -12.71
C ALA A 271 -12.38 -6.41 -11.42
N VAL A 272 -13.59 -6.20 -10.88
CA VAL A 272 -13.79 -5.50 -9.60
C VAL A 272 -12.96 -6.15 -8.49
N ALA A 273 -12.97 -7.48 -8.38
CA ALA A 273 -12.18 -8.20 -7.38
C ALA A 273 -10.66 -7.96 -7.57
N HIS A 274 -10.16 -8.05 -8.81
CA HIS A 274 -8.74 -7.77 -9.12
C HIS A 274 -8.34 -6.32 -8.86
N ILE A 275 -9.23 -5.36 -9.10
CA ILE A 275 -8.98 -3.94 -8.80
C ILE A 275 -8.89 -3.75 -7.28
N ILE A 276 -9.91 -4.18 -6.53
CA ILE A 276 -9.96 -3.94 -5.10
C ILE A 276 -8.79 -4.65 -4.40
N THR A 277 -8.47 -5.89 -4.79
CA THR A 277 -7.31 -6.62 -4.23
C THR A 277 -5.96 -6.01 -4.59
N GLY A 278 -5.85 -5.37 -5.77
CA GLY A 278 -4.63 -4.68 -6.17
C GLY A 278 -4.42 -3.33 -5.48
N VAL A 279 -5.50 -2.74 -4.96
CA VAL A 279 -5.48 -1.38 -4.38
C VAL A 279 -5.52 -1.41 -2.85
N ILE A 280 -6.31 -2.30 -2.25
CA ILE A 280 -6.35 -2.48 -0.78
C ILE A 280 -5.10 -3.24 -0.32
N GLY A 281 -4.14 -2.49 0.22
CA GLY A 281 -2.87 -3.00 0.74
C GLY A 281 -2.32 -2.12 1.87
N SER A 282 -1.00 -2.07 2.01
CA SER A 282 -0.33 -1.30 3.08
C SER A 282 -0.66 0.19 3.08
N GLY A 283 -1.02 0.77 1.93
CA GLY A 283 -1.42 2.18 1.81
C GLY A 283 -2.67 2.55 2.64
N VAL A 284 -3.55 1.59 2.96
CA VAL A 284 -4.73 1.85 3.81
C VAL A 284 -4.34 2.22 5.23
N LEU A 285 -3.22 1.70 5.71
CA LEU A 285 -2.77 1.85 7.10
C LEU A 285 -2.38 3.30 7.44
N SER A 286 -1.92 4.08 6.46
CA SER A 286 -1.55 5.50 6.64
C SER A 286 -2.69 6.49 6.44
N LEU A 287 -3.85 6.06 5.92
CA LEU A 287 -4.95 6.99 5.61
C LEU A 287 -5.49 7.74 6.82
N ALA A 288 -5.52 7.10 7.99
CA ALA A 288 -5.90 7.76 9.24
C ALA A 288 -4.90 8.86 9.62
N TRP A 289 -3.61 8.59 9.44
CA TRP A 289 -2.56 9.59 9.65
C TRP A 289 -2.69 10.75 8.67
N CYS A 290 -2.99 10.49 7.39
CA CYS A 290 -3.24 11.54 6.40
C CYS A 290 -4.43 12.44 6.80
N MET A 291 -5.51 11.83 7.29
CA MET A 291 -6.66 12.56 7.85
C MET A 291 -6.26 13.42 9.04
N ALA A 292 -5.33 12.95 9.90
CA ALA A 292 -4.83 13.77 11.00
C ALA A 292 -3.98 14.95 10.52
N GLN A 293 -3.20 14.80 9.45
CA GLN A 293 -2.43 15.91 8.88
C GLN A 293 -3.34 16.95 8.20
N LEU A 294 -4.40 16.52 7.52
CA LEU A 294 -5.28 17.38 6.71
C LEU A 294 -6.51 17.91 7.46
N GLY A 295 -7.02 17.15 8.42
CA GLY A 295 -8.26 17.45 9.16
C GLY A 295 -9.54 16.94 8.51
N TRP A 296 -10.67 17.17 9.20
CA TRP A 296 -11.99 16.67 8.83
C TRP A 296 -12.54 17.19 7.49
N ILE A 297 -12.03 18.31 6.97
CA ILE A 297 -12.46 18.86 5.68
C ILE A 297 -11.47 18.49 4.56
N ALA A 298 -10.21 18.90 4.69
CA ALA A 298 -9.24 18.73 3.62
C ALA A 298 -8.88 17.25 3.40
N GLY A 299 -8.94 16.41 4.44
CA GLY A 299 -8.66 14.97 4.33
C GLY A 299 -9.61 14.24 3.39
N PRO A 300 -10.94 14.26 3.65
CA PRO A 300 -11.91 13.64 2.75
C PRO A 300 -11.91 14.23 1.34
N LEU A 301 -11.75 15.55 1.21
CA LEU A 301 -11.68 16.21 -0.10
C LEU A 301 -10.45 15.77 -0.89
N ALA A 302 -9.29 15.62 -0.24
CA ALA A 302 -8.09 15.09 -0.88
C ALA A 302 -8.31 13.64 -1.37
N MET A 303 -8.90 12.76 -0.54
CA MET A 303 -9.20 11.39 -0.97
C MET A 303 -10.16 11.35 -2.16
N LEU A 304 -11.21 12.17 -2.16
CA LEU A 304 -12.14 12.29 -3.29
C LEU A 304 -11.46 12.83 -4.56
N PHE A 305 -10.53 13.78 -4.40
CA PHE A 305 -9.74 14.32 -5.50
C PHE A 305 -8.84 13.24 -6.14
N PHE A 306 -8.10 12.47 -5.33
CA PHE A 306 -7.29 11.36 -5.83
C PHE A 306 -8.13 10.24 -6.45
N ALA A 307 -9.31 9.96 -5.89
CA ALA A 307 -10.27 9.02 -6.48
C ALA A 307 -10.76 9.49 -7.86
N PHE A 308 -11.10 10.78 -7.99
CA PHE A 308 -11.50 11.37 -9.26
C PHE A 308 -10.38 11.35 -10.31
N ILE A 309 -9.15 11.67 -9.89
CA ILE A 309 -7.96 11.56 -10.74
C ILE A 309 -7.77 10.14 -11.24
N THR A 310 -7.88 9.17 -10.34
CA THR A 310 -7.78 7.75 -10.67
C THR A 310 -8.86 7.36 -11.66
N PHE A 311 -10.10 7.78 -11.45
CA PHE A 311 -11.21 7.55 -12.37
C PHE A 311 -10.90 8.09 -13.77
N LEU A 312 -10.45 9.35 -13.89
CA LEU A 312 -10.06 9.94 -15.17
C LEU A 312 -8.94 9.15 -15.84
N SER A 313 -7.86 8.86 -15.13
CA SER A 313 -6.72 8.08 -15.63
C SER A 313 -7.18 6.73 -16.19
N THR A 314 -8.07 6.05 -15.47
CA THR A 314 -8.55 4.71 -15.85
C THR A 314 -9.42 4.74 -17.10
N PHE A 315 -10.22 5.79 -17.27
CA PHE A 315 -10.98 6.01 -18.48
C PHE A 315 -10.07 6.29 -19.68
N LEU A 316 -9.02 7.09 -19.51
CA LEU A 316 -8.05 7.36 -20.59
C LEU A 316 -7.34 6.06 -21.01
N LEU A 317 -6.87 5.30 -20.02
CA LEU A 317 -6.09 4.11 -20.23
C LEU A 317 -6.91 2.93 -20.79
N SER A 318 -8.18 2.78 -20.40
CA SER A 318 -9.03 1.70 -20.90
C SER A 318 -9.28 1.79 -22.41
N ASN A 319 -9.21 3.01 -22.96
CA ASN A 319 -9.26 3.27 -24.40
C ASN A 319 -7.91 3.01 -25.11
N CYS A 320 -6.80 2.80 -24.38
CA CYS A 320 -5.48 2.54 -24.96
C CYS A 320 -5.17 1.03 -25.04
N TYR A 321 -6.12 0.16 -24.69
CA TYR A 321 -5.94 -1.29 -24.70
C TYR A 321 -5.86 -1.88 -26.12
N ARG A 322 -6.72 -1.42 -27.05
CA ARG A 322 -6.65 -1.83 -28.47
C ARG A 322 -5.93 -0.78 -29.30
N TYR A 323 -5.26 -1.20 -30.37
CA TYR A 323 -4.53 -0.32 -31.28
C TYR A 323 -4.72 -0.75 -32.75
N PRO A 324 -4.78 0.16 -33.74
CA PRO A 324 -4.70 1.63 -33.63
C PRO A 324 -6.04 2.29 -33.29
N ASP A 325 -7.14 1.54 -33.34
CA ASP A 325 -8.46 2.01 -32.93
C ASP A 325 -8.81 1.46 -31.54
N PRO A 326 -9.37 2.27 -30.62
CA PRO A 326 -9.67 1.89 -29.24
C PRO A 326 -10.75 0.82 -29.09
N GLU A 327 -11.60 0.60 -30.09
CA GLU A 327 -12.68 -0.40 -30.06
C GLU A 327 -12.44 -1.52 -31.08
N TYR A 328 -12.03 -1.17 -32.29
CA TYR A 328 -11.93 -2.10 -33.42
C TYR A 328 -10.48 -2.42 -33.80
N GLY A 329 -9.50 -1.94 -33.02
CA GLY A 329 -8.08 -2.23 -33.23
C GLY A 329 -7.82 -3.75 -33.25
N PRO A 330 -7.08 -4.26 -34.26
CA PRO A 330 -6.77 -5.68 -34.36
C PRO A 330 -5.71 -6.12 -33.33
N ALA A 331 -4.83 -5.21 -32.91
CA ALA A 331 -3.81 -5.46 -31.90
C ALA A 331 -4.32 -5.13 -30.49
N ARG A 332 -3.87 -5.92 -29.51
CA ARG A 332 -4.17 -5.76 -28.09
C ARG A 332 -2.87 -5.55 -27.36
N ASN A 333 -2.84 -4.56 -26.48
CA ASN A 333 -1.74 -4.37 -25.54
C ASN A 333 -2.04 -5.20 -24.30
N CYS A 334 -1.21 -6.17 -23.98
CA CYS A 334 -1.43 -7.07 -22.85
C CYS A 334 -0.84 -6.52 -21.54
N SER A 335 0.00 -5.49 -21.61
CA SER A 335 0.58 -4.82 -20.44
C SER A 335 0.63 -3.30 -20.58
N TYR A 336 0.77 -2.61 -19.45
CA TYR A 336 0.93 -1.16 -19.44
C TYR A 336 2.16 -0.68 -20.24
N LEU A 337 3.31 -1.35 -20.07
CA LEU A 337 4.55 -0.99 -20.76
C LEU A 337 4.47 -1.19 -22.27
N GLU A 338 3.81 -2.27 -22.71
CA GLU A 338 3.55 -2.53 -24.13
C GLU A 338 2.65 -1.45 -24.74
N ALA A 339 1.60 -1.03 -24.02
CA ALA A 339 0.75 0.08 -24.47
C ALA A 339 1.55 1.38 -24.63
N VAL A 340 2.46 1.69 -23.71
CA VAL A 340 3.36 2.84 -23.83
C VAL A 340 4.28 2.69 -25.05
N GLN A 341 4.83 1.51 -25.28
CA GLN A 341 5.72 1.25 -26.43
C GLN A 341 5.02 1.43 -27.77
N VAL A 342 3.83 0.83 -27.92
CA VAL A 342 3.06 0.89 -29.17
C VAL A 342 2.56 2.30 -29.45
N ASN A 343 2.14 3.05 -28.43
CA ASN A 343 1.60 4.40 -28.61
C ASN A 343 2.67 5.50 -28.68
N LEU A 344 3.70 5.43 -27.83
CA LEU A 344 4.66 6.53 -27.61
C LEU A 344 6.10 6.18 -28.02
N GLY A 345 6.34 4.96 -28.50
CA GLY A 345 7.63 4.50 -28.97
C GLY A 345 8.56 3.98 -27.88
N GLU A 346 9.68 3.40 -28.32
CA GLU A 346 10.63 2.66 -27.49
C GLU A 346 11.29 3.51 -26.40
N ARG A 347 11.65 4.77 -26.69
CA ARG A 347 12.26 5.68 -25.70
C ARG A 347 11.33 5.95 -24.52
N SER A 348 10.05 6.18 -24.82
CA SER A 348 9.01 6.43 -23.80
C SER A 348 8.75 5.18 -22.97
N ALA A 349 8.72 4.00 -23.60
CA ALA A 349 8.58 2.73 -22.91
C ALA A 349 9.78 2.44 -22.00
N TRP A 350 11.00 2.74 -22.43
CA TRP A 350 12.19 2.59 -21.60
C TRP A 350 12.15 3.51 -20.36
N LEU A 351 11.79 4.78 -20.55
CA LEU A 351 11.61 5.72 -19.43
C LEU A 351 10.50 5.27 -18.48
N CYS A 352 9.36 4.83 -19.03
CA CYS A 352 8.27 4.29 -18.22
C CYS A 352 8.70 3.05 -17.45
N GLY A 353 9.43 2.14 -18.11
CA GLY A 353 9.98 0.93 -17.51
C GLY A 353 10.91 1.28 -16.34
N LEU A 354 11.81 2.24 -16.52
CA LEU A 354 12.68 2.71 -15.44
C LEU A 354 11.89 3.22 -14.24
N VAL A 355 10.87 4.06 -14.47
CA VAL A 355 10.02 4.59 -13.39
C VAL A 355 9.30 3.44 -12.69
N VAL A 356 8.67 2.54 -13.42
CA VAL A 356 8.01 1.35 -12.86
C VAL A 356 8.99 0.55 -12.01
N GLN A 357 10.20 0.24 -12.49
CA GLN A 357 11.19 -0.53 -11.74
C GLN A 357 11.60 0.15 -10.42
N ILE A 358 11.79 1.47 -10.43
CA ILE A 358 12.05 2.26 -9.21
C ILE A 358 10.86 2.15 -8.25
N SER A 359 9.63 2.26 -8.75
CA SER A 359 8.40 2.10 -7.97
C SER A 359 8.33 0.73 -7.30
N LEU A 360 8.56 -0.34 -8.08
CA LEU A 360 8.49 -1.71 -7.61
C LEU A 360 9.54 -1.97 -6.53
N TYR A 361 10.78 -1.53 -6.74
CA TYR A 361 11.84 -1.62 -5.72
C TYR A 361 11.46 -0.85 -4.45
N GLY A 362 10.95 0.36 -4.60
CA GLY A 362 10.48 1.16 -3.47
C GLY A 362 9.40 0.48 -2.64
N ILE A 363 8.45 -0.21 -3.28
CA ILE A 363 7.41 -0.96 -2.59
C ILE A 363 7.99 -2.10 -1.74
N THR A 364 9.07 -2.75 -2.20
CA THR A 364 9.75 -3.78 -1.39
C THR A 364 10.37 -3.23 -0.10
N ILE A 365 10.90 -2.00 -0.16
CA ILE A 365 11.40 -1.29 1.02
C ILE A 365 10.23 -0.99 1.97
N ALA A 366 9.14 -0.42 1.44
CA ALA A 366 7.93 -0.15 2.22
C ALA A 366 7.37 -1.42 2.89
N TYR A 367 7.36 -2.55 2.19
CA TYR A 367 6.88 -3.83 2.71
C TYR A 367 7.75 -4.35 3.84
N THR A 368 9.07 -4.18 3.73
CA THR A 368 10.03 -4.55 4.77
C THR A 368 9.79 -3.73 6.05
N ILE A 369 9.64 -2.41 5.91
CA ILE A 369 9.34 -1.51 7.03
C ILE A 369 8.00 -1.85 7.68
N THR A 370 6.95 -2.01 6.87
CA THR A 370 5.59 -2.28 7.37
C THR A 370 5.52 -3.60 8.11
N SER A 371 6.16 -4.65 7.57
CA SER A 371 6.19 -5.97 8.21
C SER A 371 6.95 -5.94 9.53
N ALA A 372 8.05 -5.19 9.60
CA ALA A 372 8.81 -5.01 10.83
C ALA A 372 7.99 -4.28 11.91
N ILE A 373 7.28 -3.20 11.53
CA ILE A 373 6.37 -2.47 12.43
C ILE A 373 5.27 -3.40 12.95
N SER A 374 4.69 -4.24 12.10
CA SER A 374 3.64 -5.18 12.51
C SER A 374 4.14 -6.30 13.41
N MET A 375 5.32 -6.89 13.13
CA MET A 375 5.93 -7.88 14.03
C MET A 375 6.29 -7.29 15.39
N ARG A 376 6.83 -6.06 15.40
CA ARG A 376 7.08 -5.30 16.63
C ARG A 376 5.78 -5.02 17.40
N ALA A 377 4.69 -4.69 16.71
CA ALA A 377 3.39 -4.44 17.34
C ALA A 377 2.85 -5.68 18.07
N ILE A 378 3.00 -6.88 17.48
CA ILE A 378 2.63 -8.15 18.12
C ILE A 378 3.41 -8.35 19.43
N GLN A 379 4.73 -8.19 19.37
CA GLN A 379 5.59 -8.37 20.54
C GLN A 379 5.31 -7.35 21.64
N LYS A 380 5.02 -6.11 21.24
CA LYS A 380 4.63 -5.05 22.16
C LYS A 380 3.28 -5.33 22.83
N SER A 381 2.29 -5.79 22.08
CA SER A 381 0.97 -6.20 22.57
C SER A 381 1.09 -7.34 23.60
N ASN A 382 1.81 -8.42 23.25
CA ASN A 382 2.06 -9.55 24.15
C ASN A 382 2.77 -9.15 25.44
N CYS A 383 3.80 -8.30 25.34
CA CYS A 383 4.55 -7.82 26.49
C CYS A 383 3.67 -7.01 27.46
N TYR A 384 2.82 -6.11 26.94
CA TYR A 384 1.90 -5.35 27.80
C TYR A 384 0.81 -6.21 28.43
N HIS A 385 0.38 -7.27 27.75
CA HIS A 385 -0.58 -8.20 28.32
C HIS A 385 0.05 -9.04 29.45
N GLU A 386 1.28 -9.51 29.26
CA GLU A 386 1.96 -10.38 30.24
C GLU A 386 2.48 -9.60 31.47
N TYR A 387 3.11 -8.44 31.25
CA TYR A 387 3.80 -7.68 32.29
C TYR A 387 3.04 -6.42 32.76
N GLY A 388 1.88 -6.15 32.16
CA GLY A 388 1.05 -4.98 32.48
C GLY A 388 1.41 -3.72 31.70
N HIS A 389 0.53 -2.71 31.78
CA HIS A 389 0.63 -1.48 30.97
C HIS A 389 1.83 -0.58 31.27
N GLU A 390 2.41 -0.70 32.47
CA GLU A 390 3.57 0.09 32.90
C GLU A 390 4.92 -0.57 32.55
N ALA A 391 4.90 -1.74 31.90
CA ALA A 391 6.12 -2.44 31.53
C ALA A 391 6.93 -1.68 30.46
N ALA A 392 8.26 -1.67 30.63
CA ALA A 392 9.18 -1.10 29.66
C ALA A 392 9.36 -2.04 28.45
N CYS A 393 8.32 -2.13 27.61
CA CYS A 393 8.31 -2.94 26.40
C CYS A 393 8.89 -2.16 25.22
N ASP A 394 10.22 -2.14 25.09
CA ASP A 394 10.90 -1.59 23.91
C ASP A 394 11.60 -2.67 23.09
N PHE A 395 11.33 -2.66 21.79
CA PHE A 395 11.81 -3.65 20.83
C PHE A 395 12.31 -2.92 19.59
N GLY A 396 13.54 -3.23 19.16
CA GLY A 396 14.13 -2.65 17.96
C GLY A 396 13.51 -3.17 16.66
N GLU A 397 13.23 -2.28 15.71
CA GLU A 397 12.62 -2.63 14.41
C GLU A 397 13.59 -3.33 13.46
N THR A 398 14.89 -3.03 13.55
CA THR A 398 15.94 -3.58 12.70
C THR A 398 15.98 -5.11 12.70
N TYR A 399 15.78 -5.72 13.87
CA TYR A 399 15.77 -7.19 14.00
C TYR A 399 14.63 -7.82 13.18
N TYR A 400 13.43 -7.23 13.22
CA TYR A 400 12.29 -7.72 12.44
C TYR A 400 12.44 -7.46 10.94
N MET A 401 13.13 -6.39 10.54
CA MET A 401 13.49 -6.17 9.13
C MET A 401 14.41 -7.26 8.61
N LEU A 402 15.40 -7.68 9.41
CA LEU A 402 16.30 -8.79 9.05
C LEU A 402 15.55 -10.12 8.95
N ILE A 403 14.62 -10.40 9.88
CA ILE A 403 13.77 -11.61 9.79
C ILE A 403 12.95 -11.60 8.51
N PHE A 404 12.27 -10.48 8.21
CA PHE A 404 11.48 -10.38 6.98
C PHE A 404 12.37 -10.54 5.74
N GLY A 405 13.53 -9.87 5.70
CA GLY A 405 14.51 -10.01 4.63
C GLY A 405 14.96 -11.47 4.44
N ALA A 406 15.25 -12.20 5.52
CA ALA A 406 15.62 -13.62 5.45
C ALA A 406 14.49 -14.48 4.87
N VAL A 407 13.24 -14.26 5.29
CA VAL A 407 12.06 -14.92 4.71
C VAL A 407 11.95 -14.60 3.21
N GLN A 408 12.17 -13.35 2.80
CA GLN A 408 12.10 -12.94 1.40
C GLN A 408 13.24 -13.49 0.55
N ILE A 409 14.45 -13.67 1.10
CA ILE A 409 15.54 -14.36 0.41
C ILE A 409 15.12 -15.78 0.06
N VAL A 410 14.57 -16.53 1.03
CA VAL A 410 14.09 -17.90 0.81
C VAL A 410 12.95 -17.92 -0.20
N MET A 411 11.93 -17.08 -0.01
CA MET A 411 10.74 -17.08 -0.86
C MET A 411 11.06 -16.62 -2.29
N SER A 412 12.01 -15.70 -2.48
CA SER A 412 12.43 -15.24 -3.82
C SER A 412 13.13 -16.32 -4.65
N GLN A 413 13.58 -17.42 -4.04
CA GLN A 413 14.17 -18.54 -4.79
C GLN A 413 13.13 -19.48 -5.40
N ILE A 414 11.84 -19.34 -5.05
CA ILE A 414 10.78 -20.22 -5.58
C ILE A 414 10.61 -19.92 -7.09
N PRO A 415 10.89 -20.89 -7.98
CA PRO A 415 11.00 -20.64 -9.41
C PRO A 415 9.68 -20.75 -10.18
N ASP A 416 8.65 -21.41 -9.63
CA ASP A 416 7.45 -21.81 -10.38
C ASP A 416 6.17 -21.07 -9.94
N PHE A 417 5.56 -20.35 -10.89
CA PHE A 417 4.42 -19.47 -10.70
C PHE A 417 3.11 -20.21 -10.43
N HIS A 418 2.93 -21.42 -10.95
CA HIS A 418 1.72 -22.21 -10.68
C HIS A 418 1.64 -22.67 -9.22
N ASN A 419 2.79 -22.80 -8.56
CA ASN A 419 2.87 -23.11 -7.14
C ASN A 419 2.72 -21.89 -6.23
N MET A 420 2.50 -20.67 -6.76
CA MET A 420 2.34 -19.44 -5.95
C MET A 420 0.96 -18.79 -6.09
N GLU A 421 0.05 -19.35 -6.90
CA GLU A 421 -1.32 -18.85 -7.06
C GLU A 421 -2.10 -18.84 -5.73
N TRP A 422 -1.88 -19.85 -4.87
CA TRP A 422 -2.50 -19.91 -3.54
C TRP A 422 -2.01 -18.78 -2.62
N LEU A 423 -0.74 -18.35 -2.76
CA LEU A 423 -0.14 -17.29 -1.96
C LEU A 423 -0.79 -15.93 -2.27
N SER A 424 -1.14 -15.68 -3.54
CA SER A 424 -1.95 -14.53 -3.96
C SER A 424 -3.28 -14.48 -3.23
N VAL A 425 -4.04 -15.58 -3.29
CA VAL A 425 -5.37 -15.65 -2.69
C VAL A 425 -5.31 -15.40 -1.19
N ILE A 426 -4.34 -16.01 -0.49
CA ILE A 426 -4.11 -15.75 0.93
C ILE A 426 -3.77 -14.27 1.16
N ALA A 427 -2.87 -13.69 0.37
CA ALA A 427 -2.48 -12.29 0.54
C ALA A 427 -3.68 -11.34 0.41
N ALA A 428 -4.61 -11.57 -0.52
CA ALA A 428 -5.84 -10.76 -0.60
C ALA A 428 -6.77 -10.95 0.60
N ILE A 429 -6.98 -12.19 1.05
CA ILE A 429 -7.83 -12.45 2.23
C ILE A 429 -7.24 -11.73 3.44
N MET A 430 -5.94 -11.81 3.64
CA MET A 430 -5.24 -11.11 4.73
C MET A 430 -5.39 -9.59 4.61
N ALA A 431 -5.29 -9.03 3.40
CA ALA A 431 -5.46 -7.59 3.13
C ALA A 431 -6.79 -7.04 3.62
N PHE A 432 -7.88 -7.71 3.22
CA PHE A 432 -9.21 -7.35 3.69
C PHE A 432 -9.34 -7.57 5.20
N THR A 433 -8.84 -8.70 5.71
CA THR A 433 -8.98 -9.06 7.12
C THR A 433 -8.40 -7.99 8.04
N TYR A 434 -7.13 -7.60 7.85
CA TYR A 434 -6.54 -6.57 8.73
C TYR A 434 -7.22 -5.20 8.54
N SER A 435 -7.65 -4.87 7.31
CA SER A 435 -8.26 -3.56 7.03
C SER A 435 -9.65 -3.45 7.67
N PHE A 436 -10.46 -4.51 7.61
CA PHE A 436 -11.75 -4.58 8.30
C PHE A 436 -11.60 -4.60 9.81
N ILE A 437 -10.59 -5.30 10.35
CA ILE A 437 -10.29 -5.26 11.79
C ILE A 437 -9.90 -3.84 12.21
N GLY A 438 -8.96 -3.20 11.51
CA GLY A 438 -8.56 -1.81 11.81
C GLY A 438 -9.72 -0.82 11.76
N LEU A 439 -10.59 -0.94 10.75
CA LEU A 439 -11.83 -0.19 10.64
C LEU A 439 -12.77 -0.43 11.84
N GLY A 440 -12.99 -1.71 12.18
CA GLY A 440 -13.86 -2.11 13.29
C GLY A 440 -13.33 -1.65 14.64
N LEU A 441 -12.02 -1.75 14.89
CA LEU A 441 -11.36 -1.25 16.09
C LEU A 441 -11.46 0.27 16.20
N GLY A 442 -11.27 0.99 15.09
CA GLY A 442 -11.46 2.45 15.04
C GLY A 442 -12.90 2.84 15.39
N PHE A 443 -13.88 2.19 14.77
CA PHE A 443 -15.30 2.40 15.09
C PHE A 443 -15.61 2.08 16.56
N ALA A 444 -15.16 0.93 17.06
CA ALA A 444 -15.38 0.52 18.44
C ALA A 444 -14.77 1.49 19.45
N LYS A 445 -13.57 2.02 19.17
CA LYS A 445 -12.93 3.06 20.01
C LYS A 445 -13.76 4.33 20.06
N VAL A 446 -14.28 4.80 18.93
CA VAL A 446 -15.13 6.01 18.87
C VAL A 446 -16.41 5.81 19.68
N VAL A 447 -17.05 4.65 19.56
CA VAL A 447 -18.24 4.30 20.34
C VAL A 447 -17.92 4.20 21.84
N GLY A 448 -16.81 3.56 22.20
CA GLY A 448 -16.39 3.36 23.59
C GLY A 448 -15.97 4.66 24.28
N ASP A 449 -15.25 5.54 23.58
CA ASP A 449 -14.85 6.84 24.12
C ASP A 449 -16.03 7.83 24.19
N GLY A 450 -17.09 7.60 23.40
CA GLY A 450 -18.25 8.49 23.30
C GLY A 450 -17.94 9.87 22.68
N VAL A 451 -16.75 10.03 22.11
CA VAL A 451 -16.23 11.29 21.58
C VAL A 451 -15.58 11.05 20.22
N VAL A 452 -15.91 11.90 19.25
CA VAL A 452 -15.22 11.99 17.96
C VAL A 452 -14.03 12.95 18.13
N LYS A 453 -12.81 12.43 18.08
CA LYS A 453 -11.59 13.24 18.19
C LYS A 453 -11.22 13.89 16.85
N GLY A 454 -10.18 14.71 16.89
CA GLY A 454 -9.63 15.39 15.72
C GLY A 454 -10.23 16.78 15.49
N SER A 455 -9.43 17.66 14.92
CA SER A 455 -9.81 19.02 14.55
C SER A 455 -10.19 19.14 13.06
N ILE A 456 -10.89 20.23 12.71
CA ILE A 456 -11.28 20.56 11.33
C ILE A 456 -10.04 20.77 10.44
N ALA A 457 -8.98 21.37 10.97
CA ALA A 457 -7.76 21.73 10.25
C ALA A 457 -6.63 20.68 10.38
N GLY A 458 -6.88 19.59 11.11
CA GLY A 458 -5.85 18.60 11.44
C GLY A 458 -4.93 19.05 12.57
N ILE A 459 -3.81 18.36 12.70
CA ILE A 459 -2.81 18.61 13.74
C ILE A 459 -2.30 20.06 13.71
N ALA A 460 -2.23 20.69 14.89
CA ALA A 460 -1.62 21.98 15.08
C ALA A 460 -0.08 21.85 15.10
N THR A 461 0.62 22.73 14.38
CA THR A 461 2.08 22.80 14.36
C THR A 461 2.56 24.16 14.85
N SER A 462 3.81 24.23 15.32
CA SER A 462 4.42 25.47 15.80
C SER A 462 4.63 26.50 14.69
N THR A 463 4.75 26.06 13.43
CA THR A 463 4.95 26.92 12.26
C THR A 463 4.09 26.49 11.08
N ALA A 464 3.71 27.45 10.24
CA ALA A 464 2.97 27.18 8.99
C ALA A 464 3.79 26.34 8.00
N ALA A 465 5.11 26.56 7.95
CA ALA A 465 6.00 25.76 7.09
C ALA A 465 5.98 24.27 7.48
N GLN A 466 6.02 23.96 8.77
CA GLN A 466 5.92 22.57 9.23
C GLN A 466 4.56 21.95 8.87
N LYS A 467 3.47 22.71 9.00
CA LYS A 467 2.13 22.25 8.57
C LYS A 467 2.12 21.91 7.09
N MET A 468 2.68 22.79 6.27
CA MET A 468 2.76 22.61 4.82
C MET A 468 3.51 21.33 4.45
N TRP A 469 4.67 21.06 5.08
CA TRP A 469 5.42 19.83 4.80
C TRP A 469 4.65 18.55 5.16
N LEU A 470 3.96 18.53 6.30
CA LEU A 470 3.13 17.39 6.71
C LEU A 470 1.94 17.18 5.78
N VAL A 471 1.27 18.26 5.37
CA VAL A 471 0.18 18.21 4.39
C VAL A 471 0.68 17.68 3.05
N SER A 472 1.81 18.19 2.56
CA SER A 472 2.44 17.71 1.34
C SER A 472 2.78 16.23 1.39
N GLN A 473 3.38 15.75 2.49
CA GLN A 473 3.67 14.33 2.68
C GLN A 473 2.39 13.50 2.69
N ALA A 474 1.34 13.93 3.41
CA ALA A 474 0.06 13.24 3.44
C ALA A 474 -0.61 13.13 2.05
N LEU A 475 -0.43 14.12 1.17
CA LEU A 475 -0.88 14.01 -0.22
C LEU A 475 -0.12 12.91 -0.98
N GLY A 476 1.17 12.74 -0.73
CA GLY A 476 1.97 11.63 -1.25
C GLY A 476 1.46 10.28 -0.74
N ASP A 477 1.21 10.16 0.56
CA ASP A 477 0.68 8.92 1.16
C ASP A 477 -0.70 8.56 0.59
N ILE A 478 -1.59 9.54 0.39
CA ILE A 478 -2.87 9.31 -0.28
C ILE A 478 -2.64 8.87 -1.73
N ALA A 479 -1.74 9.52 -2.46
CA ALA A 479 -1.41 9.13 -3.83
C ALA A 479 -0.92 7.68 -3.93
N PHE A 480 -0.11 7.24 -2.95
CA PHE A 480 0.38 5.87 -2.84
C PHE A 480 -0.74 4.84 -2.63
N ALA A 481 -1.88 5.23 -2.06
CA ALA A 481 -3.02 4.35 -1.87
C ALA A 481 -3.85 4.12 -3.15
N TYR A 482 -3.64 4.86 -4.23
CA TYR A 482 -4.42 4.75 -5.48
C TYR A 482 -3.65 4.28 -6.75
N PRO A 483 -2.70 3.30 -6.71
CA PRO A 483 -1.91 2.91 -7.89
C PRO A 483 -2.64 1.88 -8.78
N TYR A 484 -3.91 2.16 -9.11
CA TYR A 484 -4.73 1.28 -9.95
C TYR A 484 -4.36 1.35 -11.46
N SER A 485 -3.91 2.50 -11.94
CA SER A 485 -3.66 2.72 -13.38
C SER A 485 -2.59 1.79 -13.97
N ILE A 486 -1.51 1.52 -13.23
CA ILE A 486 -0.36 0.72 -13.68
C ILE A 486 -0.77 -0.69 -14.09
N ILE A 487 -1.88 -1.16 -13.52
CA ILE A 487 -2.25 -2.56 -13.53
C ILE A 487 -3.58 -2.82 -14.26
N LEU A 488 -4.15 -1.76 -14.85
CA LEU A 488 -5.47 -1.75 -15.46
C LEU A 488 -5.50 -2.56 -16.75
N ILE A 489 -4.48 -2.39 -17.61
CA ILE A 489 -4.42 -3.03 -18.92
C ILE A 489 -4.30 -4.55 -18.78
N GLU A 490 -3.51 -5.02 -17.83
CA GLU A 490 -3.38 -6.45 -17.53
C GLU A 490 -4.71 -7.06 -17.06
N ILE A 491 -5.53 -6.31 -16.28
CA ILE A 491 -6.88 -6.78 -15.91
C ILE A 491 -7.78 -6.79 -17.15
N GLN A 492 -7.72 -5.73 -17.94
CA GLN A 492 -8.55 -5.58 -19.13
C GLN A 492 -8.27 -6.69 -20.16
N ASP A 493 -7.03 -7.15 -20.29
CA ASP A 493 -6.67 -8.27 -21.18
C ASP A 493 -7.32 -9.59 -20.77
N THR A 494 -7.70 -9.78 -19.50
CA THR A 494 -8.41 -10.98 -19.05
C THR A 494 -9.89 -11.01 -19.47
N LEU A 495 -10.47 -9.86 -19.85
CA LEU A 495 -11.90 -9.70 -20.07
C LEU A 495 -12.37 -10.36 -21.36
N THR A 496 -13.54 -11.00 -21.31
CA THR A 496 -14.22 -11.51 -22.49
C THR A 496 -14.90 -10.40 -23.29
N SER A 497 -15.00 -10.59 -24.61
CA SER A 497 -15.77 -9.73 -25.52
C SER A 497 -16.65 -10.61 -26.43
N PRO A 498 -17.90 -10.24 -26.76
CA PRO A 498 -18.61 -8.97 -26.46
C PRO A 498 -19.17 -8.86 -25.02
N PRO A 499 -19.44 -7.63 -24.48
CA PRO A 499 -19.24 -6.29 -25.10
C PRO A 499 -17.74 -5.90 -25.20
N PRO A 500 -17.38 -4.74 -25.76
CA PRO A 500 -15.98 -4.29 -25.79
C PRO A 500 -15.34 -4.32 -24.40
N GLU A 501 -14.06 -4.70 -24.34
CA GLU A 501 -13.35 -4.86 -23.07
C GLU A 501 -13.27 -3.54 -22.30
N SER A 502 -13.14 -2.41 -23.01
CA SER A 502 -13.12 -1.05 -22.44
C SER A 502 -14.43 -0.70 -21.72
N GLU A 503 -15.58 -1.11 -22.26
CA GLU A 503 -16.89 -0.87 -21.63
C GLU A 503 -17.02 -1.66 -20.32
N THR A 504 -16.67 -2.94 -20.36
CA THR A 504 -16.65 -3.82 -19.18
C THR A 504 -15.67 -3.29 -18.13
N MET A 505 -14.47 -2.87 -18.56
CA MET A 505 -13.44 -2.33 -17.69
C MET A 505 -13.85 -1.00 -17.05
N ASN A 506 -14.49 -0.09 -17.79
CA ASN A 506 -14.98 1.19 -17.25
C ASN A 506 -16.10 0.98 -16.22
N LYS A 507 -17.02 0.04 -16.47
CA LYS A 507 -18.04 -0.36 -15.49
C LYS A 507 -17.41 -0.93 -14.22
N ALA A 508 -16.47 -1.86 -14.36
CA ALA A 508 -15.74 -2.45 -13.22
C ALA A 508 -14.94 -1.39 -12.44
N SER A 509 -14.24 -0.51 -13.14
CA SER A 509 -13.45 0.60 -12.54
C SER A 509 -14.31 1.53 -11.73
N THR A 510 -15.48 1.92 -12.25
CA THR A 510 -16.41 2.81 -11.55
C THR A 510 -16.87 2.19 -10.24
N ILE A 511 -17.30 0.92 -10.27
CA ILE A 511 -17.73 0.18 -9.06
C ILE A 511 -16.58 0.08 -8.06
N ALA A 512 -15.40 -0.35 -8.51
CA ALA A 512 -14.25 -0.57 -7.64
C ALA A 512 -13.73 0.72 -7.00
N ILE A 513 -13.65 1.83 -7.74
CA ILE A 513 -13.22 3.13 -7.22
C ILE A 513 -14.23 3.65 -6.19
N CYS A 514 -15.54 3.52 -6.44
CA CYS A 514 -16.55 3.91 -5.46
C CYS A 514 -16.43 3.10 -4.15
N ILE A 515 -16.29 1.77 -4.24
CA ILE A 515 -16.14 0.90 -3.07
C ILE A 515 -14.86 1.26 -2.31
N THR A 516 -13.74 1.38 -3.01
CA THR A 516 -12.43 1.65 -2.41
C THR A 516 -12.40 3.02 -1.75
N THR A 517 -12.93 4.05 -2.41
CA THR A 517 -12.98 5.42 -1.86
C THR A 517 -13.82 5.47 -0.59
N PHE A 518 -15.00 4.81 -0.60
CA PHE A 518 -15.81 4.69 0.60
C PHE A 518 -15.06 3.99 1.73
N PHE A 519 -14.41 2.86 1.43
CA PHE A 519 -13.63 2.10 2.39
C PHE A 519 -12.46 2.91 2.98
N TYR A 520 -11.78 3.70 2.15
CA TYR A 520 -10.67 4.56 2.54
C TYR A 520 -11.11 5.71 3.41
N LEU A 521 -12.23 6.36 3.07
CA LEU A 521 -12.85 7.38 3.90
C LEU A 521 -13.27 6.83 5.27
N CYS A 522 -13.77 5.59 5.31
CA CYS A 522 -14.11 4.92 6.57
C CYS A 522 -12.85 4.61 7.40
N CYS A 523 -11.83 3.98 6.82
CA CYS A 523 -10.59 3.65 7.54
C CYS A 523 -9.88 4.91 8.04
N GLY A 524 -9.74 5.92 7.18
CA GLY A 524 -9.14 7.20 7.54
C GLY A 524 -9.97 7.97 8.57
N GLY A 525 -11.27 8.06 8.36
CA GLY A 525 -12.20 8.79 9.22
C GLY A 525 -12.34 8.18 10.61
N PHE A 526 -12.60 6.87 10.73
CA PHE A 526 -12.72 6.23 12.03
C PHE A 526 -11.39 6.15 12.77
N GLY A 527 -10.27 5.97 12.07
CA GLY A 527 -8.95 6.07 12.68
C GLY A 527 -8.68 7.46 13.26
N TYR A 528 -8.98 8.51 12.49
CA TYR A 528 -8.81 9.89 12.98
C TYR A 528 -9.79 10.25 14.11
N ALA A 529 -11.04 9.79 14.04
CA ALA A 529 -12.01 9.95 15.12
C ALA A 529 -11.58 9.23 16.41
N ALA A 530 -10.88 8.10 16.30
CA ALA A 530 -10.41 7.32 17.44
C ALA A 530 -9.21 7.97 18.15
N PHE A 531 -8.29 8.57 17.40
CA PHE A 531 -6.98 9.01 17.92
C PHE A 531 -6.71 10.53 17.83
N GLY A 532 -7.44 11.27 16.98
CA GLY A 532 -7.26 12.71 16.78
C GLY A 532 -5.82 13.05 16.38
N ASP A 533 -5.21 14.02 17.06
CA ASP A 533 -3.85 14.46 16.77
C ASP A 533 -2.78 13.40 17.09
N SER A 534 -3.14 12.36 17.87
CA SER A 534 -2.27 11.24 18.22
C SER A 534 -2.42 10.05 17.25
N THR A 535 -3.02 10.25 16.08
CA THR A 535 -3.21 9.17 15.11
C THR A 535 -1.87 8.59 14.66
N PRO A 536 -1.64 7.28 14.81
CA PRO A 536 -0.37 6.65 14.44
C PRO A 536 -0.20 6.61 12.92
N GLY A 537 1.06 6.51 12.46
CA GLY A 537 1.36 6.34 11.03
C GLY A 537 0.80 5.06 10.45
N ASN A 538 0.81 3.96 11.21
CA ASN A 538 0.08 2.74 10.90
C ASN A 538 -1.12 2.62 11.85
N LEU A 539 -2.34 2.66 11.31
CA LEU A 539 -3.60 2.59 12.07
C LEU A 539 -3.60 1.52 13.17
N LEU A 540 -3.09 0.31 12.87
CA LEU A 540 -3.16 -0.82 13.81
C LEU A 540 -2.21 -0.68 15.01
N THR A 541 -1.17 0.14 14.90
CA THR A 541 -0.21 0.36 16.01
C THR A 541 -0.79 1.21 17.13
N GLY A 542 -1.87 1.96 16.86
CA GLY A 542 -2.56 2.77 17.88
C GLY A 542 -3.39 1.93 18.85
N PHE A 543 -3.64 0.66 18.52
CA PHE A 543 -4.49 -0.20 19.33
C PHE A 543 -3.73 -1.06 20.32
N GLY A 544 -2.40 -1.01 20.48
CA GLY A 544 -1.62 -1.99 21.27
C GLY A 544 -2.03 -2.29 22.73
N PHE A 545 -3.07 -1.64 23.27
CA PHE A 545 -3.70 -1.90 24.57
C PHE A 545 -5.20 -2.29 24.47
N TYR A 546 -5.70 -2.62 23.28
CA TYR A 546 -7.10 -2.99 23.07
C TYR A 546 -7.34 -4.42 23.57
N GLU A 547 -8.49 -4.64 24.20
CA GLU A 547 -8.94 -5.98 24.58
C GLU A 547 -10.13 -6.40 23.68
N PRO A 548 -10.08 -7.59 23.05
CA PRO A 548 -9.07 -8.63 23.26
C PRO A 548 -7.78 -8.41 22.43
N TYR A 549 -6.61 -8.48 23.07
CA TYR A 549 -5.30 -8.20 22.45
C TYR A 549 -4.95 -9.14 21.28
N TRP A 550 -5.41 -10.40 21.33
CA TRP A 550 -5.19 -11.38 20.25
C TRP A 550 -5.72 -10.89 18.90
N LEU A 551 -6.75 -10.03 18.89
CA LEU A 551 -7.33 -9.50 17.66
C LEU A 551 -6.37 -8.54 16.95
N ILE A 552 -5.57 -7.78 17.71
CA ILE A 552 -4.51 -6.91 17.18
C ILE A 552 -3.36 -7.73 16.66
N ASP A 553 -2.97 -8.77 17.41
CA ASP A 553 -1.88 -9.65 17.00
C ASP A 553 -2.24 -10.37 15.72
N PHE A 554 -3.48 -10.85 15.62
CA PHE A 554 -4.02 -11.46 14.42
C PHE A 554 -4.04 -10.47 13.23
N ALA A 555 -4.48 -9.23 13.44
CA ALA A 555 -4.48 -8.21 12.39
C ALA A 555 -3.06 -7.87 11.89
N ASN A 556 -2.09 -7.73 12.80
CA ASN A 556 -0.69 -7.50 12.43
C ASN A 556 -0.04 -8.72 11.77
N ALA A 557 -0.38 -9.94 12.19
CA ALA A 557 0.06 -11.16 11.52
C ALA A 557 -0.51 -11.25 10.09
N CYS A 558 -1.77 -10.83 9.89
CA CYS A 558 -2.37 -10.72 8.56
C CYS A 558 -1.59 -9.72 7.69
N ILE A 559 -1.15 -8.57 8.22
CA ILE A 559 -0.27 -7.66 7.47
C ILE A 559 1.01 -8.37 7.03
N VAL A 560 1.72 -9.02 7.96
CA VAL A 560 3.00 -9.69 7.63
C VAL A 560 2.79 -10.73 6.54
N LEU A 561 1.76 -11.59 6.65
CA LEU A 561 1.43 -12.60 5.65
C LEU A 561 1.03 -12.00 4.30
N HIS A 562 0.23 -10.93 4.31
CA HIS A 562 -0.13 -10.18 3.09
C HIS A 562 1.11 -9.68 2.36
N LEU A 563 2.06 -9.08 3.10
CA LEU A 563 3.27 -8.50 2.53
C LEU A 563 4.31 -9.55 2.12
N VAL A 564 4.35 -10.72 2.78
CA VAL A 564 5.12 -11.87 2.29
C VAL A 564 4.62 -12.29 0.90
N GLY A 565 3.30 -12.43 0.74
CA GLY A 565 2.71 -12.77 -0.55
C GLY A 565 2.90 -11.68 -1.61
N GLY A 566 2.62 -10.42 -1.27
CA GLY A 566 2.72 -9.29 -2.21
C GLY A 566 4.14 -9.04 -2.75
N TYR A 567 5.18 -9.41 -1.99
CA TYR A 567 6.57 -9.31 -2.43
C TYR A 567 6.86 -10.27 -3.61
N GLN A 568 6.28 -11.48 -3.58
CA GLN A 568 6.79 -12.64 -4.32
C GLN A 568 6.05 -13.02 -5.59
N VAL A 569 4.79 -12.63 -5.75
CA VAL A 569 3.92 -13.12 -6.81
C VAL A 569 4.44 -12.59 -8.20
N PRO A 570 3.97 -13.01 -9.39
CA PRO A 570 4.27 -12.40 -10.71
C PRO A 570 3.29 -11.31 -11.27
N GLN A 571 3.80 -10.28 -11.97
CA GLN A 571 2.97 -9.47 -12.87
C GLN A 571 2.61 -10.36 -14.06
N PHE A 572 1.37 -10.26 -14.54
CA PHE A 572 0.97 -10.90 -15.79
C PHE A 572 1.74 -10.28 -16.95
N SER A 573 2.92 -10.81 -17.23
CA SER A 573 3.50 -10.70 -18.56
C SER A 573 2.78 -11.72 -19.42
N CYS A 574 2.12 -11.25 -20.48
CA CYS A 574 1.81 -12.12 -21.59
C CYS A 574 3.16 -12.60 -22.11
N MET A 575 3.51 -13.87 -21.83
CA MET A 575 4.60 -14.50 -22.54
C MET A 575 4.10 -14.64 -23.98
N THR A 576 4.61 -13.77 -24.84
CA THR A 576 4.45 -13.83 -26.30
C THR A 576 5.11 -15.07 -26.84
#